data_AF-A0A0Q7IBU2-F1
#
_entry.id   AF-A0A0Q7IBU2-F1
#
_cell.length_a   1.000
_cell.length_b   1.000
_cell.length_c   1.000
_cell.angle_alpha   90.00
_cell.angle_beta   90.00
_cell.angle_gamma   90.00
#
_symmetry.space_group_name_H-M   'P 1'
#
loop_
_entity.id
_entity.type
_entity.pdbx_description
1 polymer ?
#
loop_
_entity_poly.entity_id
_entity_poly.type
_entity_poly.pdbx_seq_one_letter_code
_entity_poly.pdbx_strand_id
1 'polypeptide(L)'
;MPKLIATKGLRYATRRMMAGDEFEANNRDARVLVAIGKARPMRMPGSIDAPPPAIVEKAKQVAAKTSDDDKGALNKLRADYQTLVGKKPFAGWKAGELQRRIDEALAS
;
A
#
# COMPACT_ATOMS: atom_id res chain seq x y z
N MET A 1 19.39 17.31 -17.53
CA MET A 1 20.12 16.27 -16.78
C MET A 1 19.36 16.01 -15.48
N PRO A 2 19.10 14.75 -15.08
CA PRO A 2 18.36 14.44 -13.86
C PRO A 2 19.12 14.87 -12.61
N LYS A 3 18.42 15.56 -11.73
CA LYS A 3 18.87 15.87 -10.36
C LYS A 3 18.63 14.67 -9.46
N LEU A 4 19.68 14.22 -8.79
CA LEU A 4 19.66 13.06 -7.92
C LEU A 4 20.15 13.46 -6.53
N ILE A 5 19.70 12.70 -5.53
CA ILE A 5 20.20 12.77 -4.16
C ILE A 5 20.97 11.48 -3.90
N ALA A 6 22.24 11.59 -3.52
CA ALA A 6 23.05 10.44 -3.13
C ALA A 6 22.46 9.79 -1.87
N THR A 7 22.27 8.48 -1.88
CA THR A 7 21.78 7.73 -0.71
C THR A 7 22.91 7.08 0.07
N LYS A 8 24.07 6.92 -0.58
CA LYS A 8 25.30 6.34 -0.02
C LYS A 8 26.50 7.18 -0.45
N GLY A 9 27.58 7.11 0.33
CA GLY A 9 28.86 7.69 -0.07
C GLY A 9 29.35 7.14 -1.40
N LEU A 10 29.61 8.02 -2.36
CA LEU A 10 30.13 7.64 -3.68
C LEU A 10 30.97 8.75 -4.29
N ARG A 11 31.78 8.40 -5.29
CA ARG A 11 32.47 9.37 -6.14
C ARG A 11 31.80 9.36 -7.51
N TYR A 12 31.34 10.52 -7.98
CA TYR A 12 30.78 10.69 -9.31
C TYR A 12 31.49 11.84 -10.00
N ALA A 13 31.94 11.60 -11.24
CA ALA A 13 32.94 12.42 -11.92
C ALA A 13 34.16 12.68 -11.02
N THR A 14 34.43 13.93 -10.67
CA THR A 14 35.56 14.34 -9.83
C THR A 14 35.16 14.57 -8.36
N ARG A 15 33.87 14.59 -8.03
CA ARG A 15 33.36 14.96 -6.71
C ARG A 15 33.04 13.72 -5.85
N ARG A 16 33.46 13.75 -4.58
CA ARG A 16 32.96 12.82 -3.54
C ARG A 16 31.67 13.38 -2.97
N MET A 17 30.65 12.53 -2.87
CA MET A 17 29.32 12.85 -2.36
C MET A 17 29.02 11.97 -1.16
N MET A 18 28.41 12.55 -0.14
CA MET A 18 27.88 11.85 1.01
C MET A 18 26.39 11.54 0.81
N ALA A 19 25.85 10.66 1.65
CA ALA A 19 24.42 10.43 1.70
C ALA A 19 23.70 11.76 2.04
N GLY A 20 22.72 12.12 1.22
CA GLY A 20 21.99 13.39 1.30
C GLY A 20 22.47 14.45 0.30
N ASP A 21 23.67 14.32 -0.27
CA ASP A 21 24.19 15.32 -1.20
C ASP A 21 23.42 15.30 -2.54
N GLU A 22 23.08 16.50 -3.01
CA GLU A 22 22.48 16.71 -4.32
C GLU A 22 23.54 16.79 -5.42
N PHE A 23 23.26 16.15 -6.55
CA PHE A 23 24.12 16.20 -7.72
C PHE A 23 23.35 15.97 -9.02
N GLU A 24 23.95 16.39 -10.13
CA GLU A 24 23.44 16.15 -11.48
C GLU A 24 24.23 15.02 -12.14
N ALA A 25 23.51 14.12 -12.81
CA ALA A 25 24.09 13.00 -13.52
C ALA A 25 23.56 12.92 -14.96
N ASN A 26 24.32 12.27 -15.84
CA ASN A 26 23.82 11.93 -17.17
C ASN A 26 22.67 10.89 -17.07
N ASN A 27 21.76 10.86 -18.04
CA ASN A 27 20.60 9.95 -18.07
C ASN A 27 20.99 8.48 -17.91
N ARG A 28 22.08 8.05 -18.57
CA ARG A 28 22.59 6.68 -18.49
C ARG A 28 23.04 6.34 -17.07
N ASP A 29 23.86 7.21 -16.49
CA ASP A 29 24.39 7.01 -15.14
C ASP A 29 23.30 7.12 -14.08
N ALA A 30 22.36 8.04 -14.26
CA ALA A 30 21.23 8.21 -13.35
C ALA A 30 20.41 6.94 -13.23
N ARG A 31 20.11 6.29 -14.36
CA ARG A 31 19.40 5.01 -14.38
C ARG A 31 20.18 3.93 -13.63
N VAL A 32 21.49 3.86 -13.83
CA VAL A 32 22.36 2.90 -13.15
C VAL A 32 22.43 3.18 -11.65
N LEU A 33 22.67 4.43 -11.24
CA LEU A 33 22.81 4.85 -9.84
C LEU A 33 21.54 4.63 -9.03
N VAL A 34 20.37 4.84 -9.64
CA VAL A 34 19.08 4.52 -9.04
C VAL A 34 18.86 3.01 -8.94
N ALA A 35 19.18 2.26 -10.00
CA ALA A 35 19.02 0.80 -10.00
C ALA A 35 19.93 0.10 -8.96
N ILE A 36 21.16 0.58 -8.78
CA ILE A 36 22.09 0.05 -7.75
C ILE A 36 21.84 0.64 -6.35
N GLY A 37 20.85 1.53 -6.21
CA GLY A 37 20.44 2.12 -4.93
C GLY A 37 21.47 3.06 -4.29
N LYS A 38 22.36 3.66 -5.08
CA LYS A 38 23.35 4.66 -4.63
C LYS A 38 22.84 6.10 -4.75
N ALA A 39 21.79 6.32 -5.52
CA ALA A 39 21.11 7.60 -5.62
C ALA A 39 19.61 7.41 -5.76
N ARG A 40 18.83 8.44 -5.41
CA ARG A 40 17.40 8.52 -5.68
C ARG A 40 17.11 9.73 -6.55
N PRO A 41 16.12 9.67 -7.47
CA PRO A 41 15.70 10.85 -8.20
C PRO A 41 15.15 11.88 -7.22
N MET A 42 15.56 13.13 -7.38
CA MET A 42 14.91 14.22 -6.68
C MET A 42 13.48 14.32 -7.21
N ARG A 43 12.52 13.86 -6.42
CA ARG A 43 11.10 13.96 -6.78
C ARG A 43 10.71 15.44 -6.71
N MET A 44 10.58 16.08 -7.86
CA MET A 44 9.82 17.32 -7.93
C MET A 44 8.35 16.99 -7.60
N PRO A 45 7.73 17.63 -6.60
CA PRO A 45 6.31 17.42 -6.31
C PRO A 45 5.50 17.94 -7.50
N GLY A 46 4.90 17.05 -8.29
CA GLY A 46 4.04 17.42 -9.43
C GLY A 46 4.04 16.47 -10.63
N SER A 47 4.98 15.53 -10.74
CA SER A 47 5.04 14.60 -11.87
C SER A 47 5.26 13.18 -11.40
N ILE A 48 4.16 12.54 -10.99
CA ILE A 48 4.08 11.08 -10.87
C ILE A 48 3.55 10.61 -12.22
N ASP A 49 4.35 9.85 -12.99
CA ASP A 49 3.84 9.17 -14.18
C ASP A 49 2.69 8.26 -13.79
N ALA A 50 1.61 8.28 -14.58
CA ALA A 50 0.44 7.45 -14.33
C ALA A 50 0.88 5.97 -14.22
N PRO A 51 0.41 5.24 -13.20
CA PRO A 51 0.78 3.84 -13.03
C PRO A 51 0.38 3.05 -14.29
N PRO A 52 1.17 2.04 -14.68
CA PRO A 52 0.86 1.20 -15.83
C PRO A 52 -0.59 0.68 -15.79
N PRO A 53 -1.33 0.68 -16.93
CA PRO A 53 -2.75 0.33 -16.96
C PRO A 53 -3.02 -1.08 -16.40
N ALA A 54 -2.07 -2.00 -16.54
CA ALA A 54 -2.15 -3.35 -15.98
C ALA A 54 -2.32 -3.38 -14.45
N ILE A 55 -1.75 -2.42 -13.71
CA ILE A 55 -1.88 -2.35 -12.25
C ILE A 55 -3.25 -1.80 -11.87
N VAL A 56 -3.78 -0.85 -12.65
CA VAL A 56 -5.11 -0.28 -12.45
C VAL A 56 -6.20 -1.33 -12.68
N GLU A 57 -6.06 -2.15 -13.72
CA GLU A 57 -7.02 -3.22 -14.00
C GLU A 57 -6.97 -4.31 -12.92
N LYS A 58 -5.78 -4.68 -12.44
CA LYS A 58 -5.64 -5.61 -11.32
C LYS A 58 -6.24 -5.03 -10.03
N ALA A 59 -6.09 -3.73 -9.77
CA ALA A 59 -6.70 -3.06 -8.62
C ALA A 59 -8.24 -3.02 -8.74
N LYS A 60 -8.79 -2.72 -9.91
CA LYS A 60 -10.24 -2.77 -10.17
C LYS A 60 -10.83 -4.17 -9.96
N GLN A 61 -10.12 -5.21 -10.41
CA GLN A 61 -10.58 -6.59 -10.25
C GLN A 61 -10.56 -7.07 -8.79
N VAL A 62 -9.63 -6.57 -7.97
CA VAL A 62 -9.62 -6.84 -6.52
C VAL A 62 -10.74 -6.06 -5.81
N ALA A 63 -10.97 -4.81 -6.21
CA ALA A 63 -12.05 -3.99 -5.66
C ALA A 63 -13.45 -4.57 -5.98
N ALA A 64 -13.65 -5.09 -7.19
CA ALA A 64 -14.92 -5.69 -7.61
C ALA A 64 -15.24 -7.03 -6.92
N LYS A 65 -14.24 -7.73 -6.36
CA LYS A 65 -14.44 -8.98 -5.61
C LYS A 65 -14.78 -8.78 -4.13
N THR A 66 -14.76 -7.54 -3.65
CA THR A 66 -15.22 -7.19 -2.30
C THR A 66 -16.32 -6.15 -2.43
N SER A 67 -17.52 -6.60 -2.74
CA SER A 67 -18.75 -5.79 -2.71
C SER A 67 -18.84 -5.07 -1.36
N ASP A 68 -19.02 -3.75 -1.40
CA ASP A 68 -19.20 -2.92 -0.20
C ASP A 68 -20.43 -3.35 0.61
N ASP A 69 -21.44 -3.91 -0.08
CA ASP A 69 -22.63 -4.52 0.51
C ASP A 69 -22.31 -5.66 1.48
N ASP A 70 -21.33 -6.51 1.17
CA ASP A 70 -20.93 -7.61 2.04
C ASP A 70 -20.29 -7.11 3.35
N LYS A 71 -19.54 -6.00 3.29
CA LYS A 71 -18.94 -5.37 4.48
C LYS A 71 -19.99 -4.68 5.34
N GLY A 72 -20.96 -4.01 4.72
CA GLY A 72 -22.09 -3.39 5.43
C GLY A 72 -22.94 -4.42 6.19
N ALA A 73 -23.29 -5.52 5.54
CA ALA A 73 -24.02 -6.63 6.16
C ALA A 73 -23.21 -7.29 7.29
N LEU A 74 -21.92 -7.56 7.08
CA LEU A 74 -21.02 -8.08 8.12
C LEU A 74 -20.93 -7.18 9.35
N ASN A 75 -20.90 -5.87 9.16
CA ASN A 75 -20.82 -4.92 10.28
C ASN A 75 -22.09 -4.91 11.14
N LYS A 76 -23.28 -5.06 10.53
CA LYS A 76 -24.54 -5.19 11.28
C LYS A 76 -24.54 -6.45 12.15
N LEU A 77 -24.22 -7.61 11.55
CA LEU A 77 -24.11 -8.87 12.29
C LEU A 77 -23.09 -8.77 13.44
N ARG A 78 -21.99 -8.06 13.25
CA ARG A 78 -20.98 -7.86 14.31
C ARG A 78 -21.51 -7.04 15.47
N ALA A 79 -22.32 -6.01 15.19
CA ALA A 79 -22.97 -5.20 16.22
C ALA A 79 -24.03 -6.01 16.98
N ASP A 80 -24.82 -6.81 16.28
CA ASP A 80 -25.86 -7.65 16.88
C ASP A 80 -25.24 -8.72 17.79
N TYR A 81 -24.19 -9.40 17.32
CA TYR A 81 -23.43 -10.37 18.14
C TYR A 81 -22.81 -9.72 19.37
N GLN A 82 -22.23 -8.52 19.23
CA GLN A 82 -21.64 -7.80 20.36
C GLN A 82 -22.69 -7.37 21.37
N THR A 83 -23.90 -7.01 20.94
CA THR A 83 -25.02 -6.68 21.82
C THR A 83 -25.51 -7.90 22.59
N LEU A 84 -25.65 -9.06 21.92
CA LEU A 84 -26.14 -10.29 22.53
C LEU A 84 -25.11 -10.95 23.46
N VAL A 85 -23.86 -11.06 23.02
CA VAL A 85 -22.82 -11.82 23.74
C VAL A 85 -21.95 -10.91 24.62
N GLY A 86 -22.03 -9.59 24.44
CA GLY A 86 -21.20 -8.62 25.16
C GLY A 86 -19.71 -8.65 24.76
N LYS A 87 -19.33 -9.55 23.85
CA LYS A 87 -17.95 -9.76 23.37
C LYS A 87 -17.83 -9.38 21.91
N LYS A 88 -16.72 -8.75 21.57
CA LYS A 88 -16.43 -8.39 20.19
C LYS A 88 -16.25 -9.66 19.34
N PRO A 89 -16.96 -9.80 18.22
CA PRO A 89 -16.80 -10.93 17.32
C PRO A 89 -15.42 -10.93 16.65
N PHE A 90 -14.92 -12.12 16.32
CA PHE A 90 -13.61 -12.27 15.68
C PHE A 90 -13.62 -11.68 14.27
N ALA A 91 -12.60 -10.86 13.95
CA ALA A 91 -12.54 -10.14 12.67
C ALA A 91 -12.39 -11.05 11.44
N GLY A 92 -11.90 -12.29 11.64
CA GLY A 92 -11.77 -13.30 10.59
C GLY A 92 -13.04 -14.09 10.30
N TRP A 93 -14.10 -13.95 11.10
CA TRP A 93 -15.37 -14.63 10.84
C TRP A 93 -16.12 -13.99 9.68
N LYS A 94 -16.65 -14.85 8.80
CA LYS A 94 -17.50 -14.47 7.66
C LYS A 94 -18.97 -14.40 8.10
N ALA A 95 -19.81 -13.77 7.28
CA ALA A 95 -21.23 -13.54 7.58
C ALA A 95 -21.96 -14.80 8.07
N GLY A 96 -21.77 -15.95 7.40
CA GLY A 96 -22.43 -17.21 7.79
C GLY A 96 -21.97 -17.78 9.14
N GLU A 97 -20.71 -17.58 9.52
CA GLU A 97 -20.20 -18.04 10.82
C GLU A 97 -20.65 -17.11 11.95
N LEU A 98 -20.74 -15.81 11.67
CA LEU A 98 -21.31 -14.83 12.60
C LEU A 98 -22.79 -15.09 12.85
N GLN A 99 -23.57 -15.33 11.79
CA GLN A 99 -25.00 -15.62 11.91
C GLN A 99 -25.23 -16.84 12.79
N ARG A 100 -24.49 -17.92 12.55
CA ARG A 100 -24.60 -19.14 13.36
C ARG A 100 -24.32 -18.90 14.85
N ARG A 101 -23.37 -18.01 15.16
CA ARG A 101 -23.00 -17.63 16.53
C ARG A 101 -24.05 -16.73 17.20
N ILE A 102 -24.70 -15.87 16.43
CA ILE A 102 -25.84 -15.07 16.87
C ILE A 102 -27.02 -16.00 17.19
N ASP A 103 -27.35 -16.93 16.30
CA ASP A 103 -28.44 -17.87 16.48
C ASP A 103 -28.20 -18.80 17.69
N GLU A 104 -26.95 -19.26 17.89
CA GLU A 104 -26.54 -20.05 19.06
C GLU A 104 -26.67 -19.25 20.37
N ALA A 105 -26.28 -17.97 20.37
CA ALA A 105 -26.42 -17.10 21.54
C ALA A 105 -27.88 -16.74 21.85
N LEU A 106 -28.77 -16.77 20.86
CA LEU A 106 -30.20 -16.48 21.01
C LEU A 106 -31.03 -17.72 21.40
N ALA A 107 -30.51 -18.92 21.11
CA ALA A 107 -31.10 -20.20 21.51
C ALA A 107 -30.66 -20.68 22.90
N SER A 108 -29.75 -19.96 23.56
CA SER A 108 -29.25 -20.23 24.93
C SER A 108 -29.90 -19.33 25.96
#